data_AF-A0A0K1ELL9-F1
#
_entry.id   AF-A0A0K1ELL9-F1
#
_cell.length_a   1.000
_cell.length_b   1.000
_cell.length_c   1.000
_cell.angle_alpha   90.00
_cell.angle_beta   90.00
_cell.angle_gamma   90.00
#
_symmetry.space_group_name_H-M   'P 1'
#
loop_
_entity.id
_entity.type
_entity.pdbx_description
1 polymer ?
#
loop_
_entity_poly.entity_id
_entity_poly.type
_entity_poly.pdbx_seq_one_letter_code
_entity_poly.pdbx_strand_id
1 'polypeptide(L)'
;MYEGHAGLQTHGTCDACACSDVECLLPAGVTITKGTCGGPLLDVLAPPGWDGSCWSFPAIKDPEGAIFWGSSRTECQPLAPQVNKQATFAWDRFAMACSTFEKREECINHAEDCDLLAPTGFERCIFSASEVTSCPFDYPEMRRFHGMVEDRSSCSPCHCVPPATSSCHVFFELNEESECNLRSLATTVGYNQGGCLLTSIPLQFASMNAEFRRLDPGTCTPQGGEFLGGFEPTQTTTFCCAHAE
;
A
#
# COMPACT_ATOMS: atom_id res chain seq x y z
N MET A 1 35.13 0.81 30.43
CA MET A 1 34.78 2.08 29.74
C MET A 1 33.40 1.88 29.14
N TYR A 2 32.50 2.83 29.37
CA TYR A 2 31.13 2.81 28.89
C TYR A 2 30.94 3.97 27.91
N GLU A 3 30.14 3.75 26.87
CA GLU A 3 29.72 4.74 25.89
C GLU A 3 28.20 4.66 25.74
N GLY A 4 27.54 5.82 25.63
CA GLY A 4 26.10 5.87 25.47
C GLY A 4 25.62 7.20 24.92
N HIS A 5 24.40 7.20 24.40
CA HIS A 5 23.81 8.34 23.72
C HIS A 5 22.46 8.75 24.29
N ALA A 6 22.09 10.02 24.16
CA ALA A 6 20.81 10.55 24.59
C ALA A 6 20.26 11.60 23.61
N GLY A 7 18.95 11.88 23.69
CA GLY A 7 18.29 12.83 22.80
C GLY A 7 18.19 12.33 21.36
N LEU A 8 17.55 11.17 21.16
CA LEU A 8 17.33 10.59 19.84
C LEU A 8 16.46 11.53 18.99
N GLN A 9 16.96 11.90 17.82
CA GLN A 9 16.23 12.63 16.78
C GLN A 9 16.03 11.71 15.59
N THR A 10 14.81 11.69 15.04
CA THR A 10 14.44 10.77 13.97
C THR A 10 13.81 11.56 12.82
N HIS A 11 14.10 11.11 11.60
CA HIS A 11 13.47 11.61 10.40
C HIS A 11 13.18 10.44 9.48
N GLY A 12 11.98 10.41 8.90
CA GLY A 12 11.54 9.29 8.08
C GLY A 12 10.52 9.72 7.04
N THR A 13 10.69 9.19 5.84
CA THR A 13 9.77 9.36 4.72
C THR A 13 9.61 8.04 3.99
N CYS A 14 8.49 7.89 3.30
CA CYS A 14 8.22 6.79 2.39
C CYS A 14 8.06 7.36 0.99
N ASP A 15 8.46 6.59 -0.02
CA ASP A 15 8.17 6.96 -1.41
C ASP A 15 6.64 6.98 -1.63
N ALA A 16 6.20 7.78 -2.61
CA ALA A 16 4.78 7.85 -2.95
C ALA A 16 4.32 6.55 -3.62
N CYS A 17 3.11 6.09 -3.28
CA CYS A 17 2.46 4.99 -3.99
C CYS A 17 2.11 5.39 -5.43
N ALA A 18 2.21 4.43 -6.35
CA ALA A 18 1.80 4.58 -7.74
C ALA A 18 0.91 3.42 -8.18
N CYS A 19 -0.03 3.69 -9.08
CA CYS A 19 -1.00 2.73 -9.59
C CYS A 19 -0.76 2.43 -11.06
N SER A 20 -1.18 1.23 -11.49
CA SER A 20 -1.27 0.87 -12.89
C SER A 20 -2.27 1.78 -13.61
N ASP A 21 -2.02 2.00 -14.91
CA ASP A 21 -3.03 2.55 -15.79
C ASP A 21 -4.20 1.56 -15.93
N VAL A 22 -5.37 2.10 -16.27
CA VAL A 22 -6.58 1.32 -16.54
C VAL A 22 -6.99 1.47 -17.99
N GLU A 23 -7.55 0.40 -18.53
CA GLU A 23 -7.99 0.33 -19.92
C GLU A 23 -9.45 -0.13 -19.99
N CYS A 24 -10.20 0.42 -20.95
CA CYS A 24 -11.54 -0.05 -21.24
C CYS A 24 -11.46 -1.38 -21.98
N LEU A 25 -12.33 -2.32 -21.61
CA LEU A 25 -12.41 -3.65 -22.20
C LEU A 25 -13.76 -3.82 -22.90
N LEU A 26 -13.75 -4.48 -24.06
CA LEU A 26 -14.97 -4.85 -24.77
C LEU A 26 -15.81 -5.82 -23.92
N PRO A 27 -17.14 -5.88 -24.12
CA PRO A 27 -17.97 -6.87 -23.47
C PRO A 27 -17.45 -8.28 -23.74
N ALA A 28 -17.43 -9.11 -22.70
CA ALA A 28 -16.92 -10.48 -22.79
C ALA A 28 -17.78 -11.41 -23.67
N GLY A 29 -18.93 -10.93 -24.14
CA GLY A 29 -19.87 -11.71 -24.92
C GLY A 29 -21.26 -11.08 -24.95
N VAL A 30 -22.21 -11.91 -25.36
CA VAL A 30 -23.62 -11.58 -25.47
C VAL A 30 -24.43 -12.82 -25.13
N THR A 31 -25.61 -12.65 -24.56
CA THR A 31 -26.55 -13.75 -24.37
C THR A 31 -27.66 -13.64 -25.41
N ILE A 32 -27.79 -14.65 -26.28
CA ILE A 32 -28.90 -14.73 -27.23
C ILE A 32 -30.08 -15.43 -26.55
N THR A 33 -31.29 -14.91 -26.75
CA THR A 33 -32.50 -15.44 -26.11
C THR A 33 -33.58 -15.81 -27.12
N LYS A 34 -34.34 -16.87 -26.80
CA LYS A 34 -35.56 -17.30 -27.50
C LYS A 34 -36.82 -16.94 -26.71
N GLY A 35 -36.83 -15.77 -26.07
CA GLY A 35 -37.90 -15.27 -25.22
C GLY A 35 -37.74 -13.77 -24.90
N THR A 36 -38.60 -13.24 -24.03
CA THR A 36 -38.57 -11.83 -23.59
C THR A 36 -37.44 -11.52 -22.60
N CYS A 37 -36.17 -11.63 -23.02
CA CYS A 37 -34.99 -11.29 -22.17
C CYS A 37 -34.91 -12.06 -20.83
N GLY A 38 -35.62 -13.18 -20.73
CA GLY A 38 -35.68 -14.07 -19.57
C GLY A 38 -36.12 -15.49 -19.94
N GLY A 39 -36.15 -15.82 -21.23
CA GLY A 39 -36.37 -17.17 -21.75
C GLY A 39 -35.07 -17.99 -21.72
N PRO A 40 -35.00 -19.12 -22.45
CA PRO A 40 -33.75 -19.87 -22.62
C PRO A 40 -32.62 -18.94 -23.08
N LEU A 41 -31.49 -19.02 -22.39
CA LEU A 41 -30.33 -18.16 -22.58
C LEU A 41 -29.20 -18.98 -23.19
N LEU A 42 -28.60 -18.46 -24.27
CA LEU A 42 -27.41 -19.03 -24.89
C LEU A 42 -26.30 -17.97 -24.90
N ASP A 43 -25.29 -18.19 -24.07
CA ASP A 43 -24.15 -17.29 -23.99
C ASP A 43 -23.19 -17.55 -25.15
N VAL A 44 -22.83 -16.47 -25.83
CA VAL A 44 -21.81 -16.42 -26.86
C VAL A 44 -20.67 -15.59 -26.33
N LEU A 45 -19.57 -16.25 -25.98
CA LEU A 45 -18.38 -15.62 -25.43
C LEU A 45 -17.50 -15.11 -26.56
N ALA A 46 -16.99 -13.88 -26.41
CA ALA A 46 -15.94 -13.38 -27.27
C ALA A 46 -14.66 -14.21 -27.07
N PRO A 47 -13.86 -14.40 -28.13
CA PRO A 47 -12.58 -15.09 -27.99
C PRO A 47 -11.64 -14.29 -27.06
N PRO A 48 -10.72 -14.95 -26.36
CA PRO A 48 -9.72 -14.26 -25.55
C PRO A 48 -8.93 -13.25 -26.38
N GLY A 49 -8.81 -12.01 -25.90
CA GLY A 49 -8.09 -10.96 -26.60
C GLY A 49 -8.81 -10.38 -27.82
N TRP A 50 -10.13 -10.60 -27.93
CA TRP A 50 -10.94 -10.00 -28.99
C TRP A 50 -10.81 -8.48 -29.00
N ASP A 51 -10.51 -7.93 -30.16
CA ASP A 51 -10.31 -6.50 -30.41
C ASP A 51 -11.55 -5.79 -30.97
N GLY A 52 -12.66 -6.51 -31.09
CA GLY A 52 -13.91 -6.00 -31.65
C GLY A 52 -14.07 -6.26 -33.15
N SER A 53 -13.06 -6.82 -33.80
CA SER A 53 -13.15 -7.27 -35.20
C SER A 53 -14.27 -8.30 -35.40
N CYS A 54 -14.71 -8.48 -36.64
CA CYS A 54 -15.75 -9.46 -36.94
C CYS A 54 -15.33 -10.86 -36.47
N TRP A 55 -16.15 -11.46 -35.61
CA TRP A 55 -15.97 -12.81 -35.14
C TRP A 55 -17.22 -13.63 -35.40
N SER A 56 -17.05 -14.73 -36.11
CA SER A 56 -18.13 -15.67 -36.44
C SER A 56 -18.24 -16.78 -35.41
N PHE A 57 -19.47 -17.26 -35.22
CA PHE A 57 -19.80 -18.35 -34.32
C PHE A 57 -20.86 -19.26 -34.95
N PRO A 58 -21.07 -20.48 -34.42
CA PRO A 58 -22.10 -21.38 -34.94
C PRO A 58 -23.48 -20.69 -34.96
N ALA A 59 -24.13 -20.68 -36.12
CA ALA A 59 -25.36 -19.92 -36.31
C ALA A 59 -26.47 -20.34 -35.32
N ILE A 60 -27.04 -19.37 -34.64
CA ILE A 60 -28.13 -19.52 -33.67
C ILE A 60 -29.43 -19.12 -34.35
N LYS A 61 -30.29 -20.10 -34.61
CA LYS A 61 -31.54 -19.94 -35.35
C LYS A 61 -32.69 -19.51 -34.45
N ASP A 62 -33.61 -18.76 -35.05
CA ASP A 62 -34.84 -18.27 -34.42
C ASP A 62 -34.61 -17.55 -33.08
N PRO A 63 -33.71 -16.53 -33.01
CA PRO A 63 -33.56 -15.72 -31.81
C PRO A 63 -34.72 -14.72 -31.69
N GLU A 64 -35.22 -14.51 -30.47
CA GLU A 64 -36.24 -13.51 -30.15
C GLU A 64 -35.63 -12.23 -29.54
N GLY A 65 -34.35 -12.27 -29.16
CA GLY A 65 -33.61 -11.12 -28.63
C GLY A 65 -32.17 -11.43 -28.28
N ALA A 66 -31.49 -10.42 -27.75
CA ALA A 66 -30.16 -10.56 -27.17
C ALA A 66 -29.96 -9.61 -25.97
N ILE A 67 -29.27 -10.10 -24.96
CA ILE A 67 -28.77 -9.33 -23.81
C ILE A 67 -27.30 -9.01 -24.09
N PHE A 68 -27.04 -7.77 -24.49
CA PHE A 68 -25.70 -7.24 -24.67
C PHE A 68 -25.10 -6.97 -23.30
N TRP A 69 -23.94 -7.58 -23.04
CA TRP A 69 -23.24 -7.38 -21.78
C TRP A 69 -22.59 -6.01 -21.73
N GLY A 70 -22.45 -5.45 -20.53
CA GLY A 70 -21.74 -4.18 -20.35
C GLY A 70 -20.25 -4.33 -20.70
N SER A 71 -19.65 -3.21 -21.12
CA SER A 71 -18.19 -3.12 -21.18
C SER A 71 -17.58 -3.13 -19.78
N SER A 72 -16.29 -3.42 -19.67
CA SER A 72 -15.58 -3.45 -18.38
C SER A 72 -14.30 -2.62 -18.45
N ARG A 73 -13.50 -2.67 -17.38
CA ARG A 73 -12.17 -2.04 -17.31
C ARG A 73 -11.21 -2.97 -16.59
N THR A 74 -9.91 -2.82 -16.85
CA THR A 74 -8.88 -3.50 -16.06
C THR A 74 -8.92 -3.07 -14.59
N GLU A 75 -8.44 -3.92 -13.70
CA GLU A 75 -8.38 -3.61 -12.28
C GLU A 75 -7.27 -2.60 -11.97
N CYS A 76 -7.50 -1.76 -10.96
CA CYS A 76 -6.46 -0.88 -10.43
C CYS A 76 -5.53 -1.69 -9.51
N GLN A 77 -4.24 -1.75 -9.86
CA GLN A 77 -3.25 -2.44 -9.05
C GLN A 77 -2.10 -1.50 -8.67
N PRO A 78 -1.56 -1.59 -7.44
CA PRO A 78 -0.37 -0.85 -7.08
C PRO A 78 0.83 -1.39 -7.86
N LEU A 79 1.68 -0.49 -8.38
CA LEU A 79 2.91 -0.89 -9.08
C LEU A 79 3.89 -1.60 -8.14
N ALA A 80 3.88 -1.22 -6.87
CA ALA A 80 4.58 -1.91 -5.80
C ALA A 80 3.67 -1.98 -4.56
N PRO A 81 3.49 -3.16 -3.94
CA PRO A 81 2.66 -3.30 -2.74
C PRO A 81 3.29 -2.65 -1.50
N GLN A 82 4.62 -2.45 -1.53
CA GLN A 82 5.41 -1.80 -0.50
C GLN A 82 6.35 -0.80 -1.15
N VAL A 83 6.39 0.41 -0.62
CA VAL A 83 7.29 1.48 -1.06
C VAL A 83 8.57 1.46 -0.26
N ASN A 84 9.64 2.04 -0.82
CA ASN A 84 10.87 2.15 -0.08
C ASN A 84 10.72 3.17 1.05
N LYS A 85 11.33 2.82 2.17
CA LYS A 85 11.44 3.67 3.34
C LYS A 85 12.81 4.32 3.35
N GLN A 86 12.85 5.62 3.62
CA GLN A 86 14.07 6.38 3.87
C GLN A 86 14.00 6.92 5.29
N ALA A 87 14.77 6.31 6.18
CA ALA A 87 14.75 6.63 7.60
C ALA A 87 16.17 6.87 8.11
N THR A 88 16.35 7.93 8.89
CA THR A 88 17.63 8.30 9.48
C THR A 88 17.44 8.73 10.93
N PHE A 89 18.45 8.51 11.75
CA PHE A 89 18.47 8.97 13.14
C PHE A 89 19.78 9.68 13.47
N ALA A 90 19.72 10.52 14.50
CA ALA A 90 20.88 11.18 15.08
C ALA A 90 20.73 11.24 16.61
N TRP A 91 21.87 11.27 17.29
CA TRP A 91 21.92 11.47 18.73
C TRP A 91 22.39 12.90 19.04
N ASP A 92 21.67 13.58 19.90
CA ASP A 92 22.03 14.93 20.36
C ASP A 92 23.22 14.91 21.35
N ARG A 93 23.25 13.89 22.22
CA ARG A 93 24.24 13.79 23.30
C ARG A 93 24.99 12.47 23.24
N PHE A 94 26.28 12.55 23.57
CA PHE A 94 27.18 11.42 23.77
C PHE A 94 27.79 11.51 25.17
N ALA A 95 27.89 10.37 25.85
CA ALA A 95 28.50 10.27 27.16
C ALA A 95 29.48 9.11 27.21
N MET A 96 30.59 9.33 27.92
CA MET A 96 31.55 8.30 28.26
C MET A 96 31.68 8.20 29.78
N ALA A 97 31.72 6.98 30.30
CA ALA A 97 32.05 6.75 31.69
C ALA A 97 33.29 5.86 31.85
N CYS A 98 34.19 6.30 32.72
CA CYS A 98 35.40 5.58 33.07
C CYS A 98 35.18 4.80 34.37
N SER A 99 35.68 3.57 34.42
CA SER A 99 35.74 2.76 35.64
C SER A 99 37.19 2.70 36.11
N THR A 100 37.44 2.97 37.40
CA THR A 100 38.75 2.71 37.99
C THR A 100 38.89 1.20 38.22
N PHE A 101 39.96 0.59 37.70
CA PHE A 101 40.15 -0.88 37.66
C PHE A 101 40.53 -1.52 39.00
N GLU A 102 40.84 -0.73 40.03
CA GLU A 102 41.21 -1.26 41.33
C GLU A 102 39.98 -1.35 42.24
N LYS A 103 39.71 -2.55 42.76
CA LYS A 103 38.89 -2.73 43.97
C LYS A 103 39.55 -1.91 45.07
N ARG A 104 39.15 -0.65 45.20
CA ARG A 104 39.62 0.21 46.26
C ARG A 104 39.06 -0.39 47.55
N GLU A 105 39.94 -0.77 48.47
CA GLU A 105 39.53 -1.18 49.81
C GLU A 105 38.54 -0.13 50.31
N GLU A 106 37.39 -0.61 50.81
CA GLU A 106 36.41 0.23 51.49
C GLU A 106 37.19 1.20 52.39
N CYS A 107 36.87 2.51 52.34
CA CYS A 107 37.48 3.49 53.22
C CYS A 107 37.09 3.16 54.68
N ILE A 108 37.78 2.19 55.28
CA ILE A 108 37.47 1.61 56.59
C ILE A 108 37.98 2.52 57.71
N ASN A 109 38.84 3.51 57.40
CA ASN A 109 39.39 4.43 58.37
C ASN A 109 39.11 5.88 57.97
N HIS A 110 38.14 6.50 58.65
CA HIS A 110 37.70 7.90 58.53
C HIS A 110 38.77 8.96 58.91
N ALA A 111 39.97 8.90 58.35
CA ALA A 111 41.02 9.88 58.67
C ALA A 111 41.76 10.47 57.45
N GLU A 112 41.53 9.97 56.24
CA GLU A 112 42.05 10.59 55.03
C GLU A 112 40.92 10.77 54.02
N ASP A 113 40.91 11.95 53.42
CA ASP A 113 39.91 12.52 52.53
C ASP A 113 39.59 11.57 51.36
N CYS A 114 38.60 10.70 51.54
CA CYS A 114 38.11 9.81 50.49
C CYS A 114 37.23 10.55 49.47
N ASP A 115 37.06 11.87 49.59
CA ASP A 115 36.53 12.70 48.52
C ASP A 115 37.67 13.08 47.57
N LEU A 116 38.03 12.12 46.72
CA LEU A 116 38.67 12.49 45.46
C LEU A 116 37.64 13.28 44.66
N LEU A 117 37.74 14.61 44.75
CA LEU A 117 37.01 15.54 43.90
C LEU A 117 37.10 15.07 42.45
N ALA A 118 35.96 15.03 41.77
CA ALA A 118 35.94 14.66 40.36
C ALA A 118 36.87 15.62 39.59
N PRO A 119 37.68 15.12 38.63
CA PRO A 119 38.50 15.99 37.81
C PRO A 119 37.65 17.07 37.16
N THR A 120 38.20 18.26 36.95
CA THR A 120 37.47 19.37 36.33
C THR A 120 36.83 18.94 35.01
N GLY A 121 35.50 19.12 34.89
CA GLY A 121 34.71 18.68 33.73
C GLY A 121 34.14 17.25 33.83
N PHE A 122 34.37 16.54 34.94
CA PHE A 122 33.75 15.24 35.23
C PHE A 122 32.78 15.35 36.41
N GLU A 123 31.69 14.60 36.34
CA GLU A 123 30.71 14.45 37.44
C GLU A 123 30.83 13.05 38.05
N ARG A 124 30.68 12.94 39.38
CA ARG A 124 30.60 11.64 40.07
C ARG A 124 29.17 11.13 39.99
N CYS A 125 29.00 9.93 39.44
CA CYS A 125 27.69 9.32 39.26
C CYS A 125 27.68 7.84 39.66
N ILE A 126 26.54 7.36 40.15
CA ILE A 126 26.24 5.94 40.37
C ILE A 126 25.74 5.36 39.05
N PHE A 127 26.42 4.32 38.57
CA PHE A 127 26.06 3.57 37.37
C PHE A 127 25.10 2.44 37.68
N SER A 128 24.02 2.34 36.89
CA SER A 128 23.15 1.18 36.83
C SER A 128 23.06 0.69 35.39
N ALA A 129 23.39 -0.59 35.19
CA ALA A 129 23.28 -1.28 33.91
C ALA A 129 21.83 -1.48 33.44
N SER A 130 20.85 -1.16 34.29
CA SER A 130 19.43 -1.18 33.99
C SER A 130 18.78 0.18 34.23
N GLU A 131 17.59 0.36 33.66
CA GLU A 131 16.74 1.50 33.99
C GLU A 131 16.32 1.46 35.47
N VAL A 132 16.54 2.58 36.17
CA VAL A 132 16.16 2.75 37.58
C VAL A 132 15.02 3.76 37.65
N THR A 133 14.03 3.48 38.50
CA THR A 133 12.85 4.34 38.69
C THR A 133 13.13 5.59 39.51
N SER A 134 14.09 5.53 40.44
CA SER A 134 14.47 6.65 41.29
C SER A 134 15.96 6.63 41.63
N CYS A 135 16.60 7.79 41.60
CA CYS A 135 17.97 7.93 42.07
C CYS A 135 18.05 8.12 43.59
N PRO A 136 19.16 7.73 44.25
CA PRO A 136 19.39 8.01 45.66
C PRO A 136 19.40 9.51 45.97
N PHE A 137 19.08 9.87 47.23
CA PHE A 137 19.00 11.26 47.67
C PHE A 137 20.30 12.05 47.44
N ASP A 138 21.46 11.42 47.64
CA ASP A 138 22.77 12.06 47.46
C ASP A 138 23.18 12.23 45.97
N TYR A 139 22.43 11.62 45.04
CA TYR A 139 22.67 11.66 43.60
C TYR A 139 21.35 11.88 42.84
N PRO A 140 20.65 13.01 43.05
CA PRO A 140 19.27 13.18 42.57
C PRO A 140 19.17 13.33 41.04
N GLU A 141 20.25 13.70 40.35
CA GLU A 141 20.23 13.97 38.91
C GLU A 141 20.26 12.67 38.10
N MET A 142 19.10 12.27 37.58
CA MET A 142 18.97 11.09 36.72
C MET A 142 19.31 11.42 35.26
N ARG A 143 20.32 10.76 34.71
CA ARG A 143 20.68 10.81 33.30
C ARG A 143 20.56 9.42 32.67
N ARG A 144 19.79 9.30 31.59
CA ARG A 144 19.61 8.06 30.85
C ARG A 144 20.35 8.12 29.53
N PHE A 145 21.07 7.04 29.23
CA PHE A 145 21.81 6.88 27.98
C PHE A 145 21.53 5.51 27.39
N HIS A 146 21.65 5.41 26.07
CA HIS A 146 21.29 4.23 25.30
C HIS A 146 22.48 3.78 24.45
N GLY A 147 22.71 2.48 24.39
CA GLY A 147 23.81 1.89 23.62
C GLY A 147 23.45 1.63 22.15
N MET A 148 22.16 1.48 21.84
CA MET A 148 21.69 1.10 20.51
C MET A 148 20.37 1.79 20.15
N VAL A 149 20.02 1.71 18.86
CA VAL A 149 18.76 2.15 18.30
C VAL A 149 18.18 1.00 17.49
N GLU A 150 16.90 0.69 17.70
CA GLU A 150 16.15 -0.27 16.90
C GLU A 150 15.23 0.49 15.93
N ASP A 151 15.32 0.17 14.64
CA ASP A 151 14.41 0.71 13.64
C ASP A 151 13.13 -0.11 13.60
N ARG A 152 12.04 0.47 14.10
CA ARG A 152 10.69 -0.11 14.05
C ARG A 152 9.78 0.62 13.09
N SER A 153 10.37 1.47 12.23
CA SER A 153 9.59 2.19 11.25
C SER A 153 9.25 1.33 10.04
N SER A 154 8.10 1.60 9.45
CA SER A 154 7.60 0.93 8.26
C SER A 154 6.84 1.90 7.39
N CYS A 155 6.54 1.49 6.16
CA CYS A 155 5.61 2.22 5.31
C CYS A 155 4.28 1.47 5.30
N SER A 156 3.17 2.21 5.33
CA SER A 156 1.86 1.60 5.13
C SER A 156 1.77 0.99 3.72
N PRO A 157 1.10 -0.17 3.56
CA PRO A 157 0.97 -0.82 2.26
C PRO A 157 0.27 0.09 1.25
N CYS A 158 0.68 -0.02 -0.01
CA CYS A 158 0.02 0.70 -1.09
C CYS A 158 -1.25 -0.02 -1.54
N HIS A 159 -2.30 0.76 -1.79
CA HIS A 159 -3.52 0.30 -2.44
C HIS A 159 -4.02 1.34 -3.45
N CYS A 160 -4.75 0.88 -4.45
CA CYS A 160 -5.25 1.71 -5.53
C CYS A 160 -6.77 1.70 -5.53
N VAL A 161 -7.35 2.88 -5.48
CA VAL A 161 -8.80 3.05 -5.53
C VAL A 161 -9.24 3.22 -6.98
N PRO A 162 -10.21 2.42 -7.46
CA PRO A 162 -10.73 2.56 -8.81
C PRO A 162 -11.41 3.92 -9.05
N PRO A 163 -11.42 4.42 -10.30
CA PRO A 163 -12.07 5.68 -10.60
C PRO A 163 -13.56 5.62 -10.28
N ALA A 164 -14.07 6.68 -9.65
CA ALA A 164 -15.47 6.81 -9.27
C ALA A 164 -16.40 6.79 -10.49
N THR A 165 -15.91 7.27 -11.63
CA THR A 165 -16.61 7.25 -12.91
C THR A 165 -15.67 6.73 -13.99
N SER A 166 -16.17 5.81 -14.82
CA SER A 166 -15.56 5.44 -16.10
C SER A 166 -16.62 5.53 -17.18
N SER A 167 -16.19 5.93 -18.37
CA SER A 167 -17.05 6.10 -19.53
C SER A 167 -16.48 5.29 -20.70
N CYS A 168 -16.55 3.97 -20.54
CA CYS A 168 -16.28 3.00 -21.59
C CYS A 168 -17.60 2.73 -22.33
N HIS A 169 -17.75 3.26 -23.55
CA HIS A 169 -18.93 3.03 -24.36
C HIS A 169 -18.55 2.22 -25.59
N VAL A 170 -19.25 1.11 -25.79
CA VAL A 170 -19.00 0.17 -26.87
C VAL A 170 -20.26 0.05 -27.70
N PHE A 171 -20.12 0.24 -29.00
CA PHE A 171 -21.14 -0.11 -29.96
C PHE A 171 -20.97 -1.57 -30.34
N PHE A 172 -21.98 -2.40 -30.09
CA PHE A 172 -21.93 -3.85 -30.27
C PHE A 172 -23.01 -4.25 -31.27
N GLU A 173 -22.63 -5.04 -32.26
CA GLU A 173 -23.51 -5.52 -33.32
C GLU A 173 -23.53 -7.05 -33.40
N LEU A 174 -24.71 -7.59 -33.66
CA LEU A 174 -24.96 -8.97 -34.05
C LEU A 174 -25.44 -9.01 -35.49
N ASN A 175 -24.93 -9.97 -36.23
CA ASN A 175 -25.15 -10.09 -37.67
C ASN A 175 -25.72 -11.47 -38.03
N GLU A 176 -26.50 -11.51 -39.10
CA GLU A 176 -27.14 -12.71 -39.63
C GLU A 176 -26.18 -13.68 -40.32
N GLU A 177 -25.10 -13.14 -40.86
CA GLU A 177 -24.08 -13.84 -41.65
C GLU A 177 -22.75 -13.93 -40.90
N SER A 178 -21.80 -14.69 -41.42
CA SER A 178 -20.48 -14.89 -40.80
C SER A 178 -19.53 -13.71 -41.00
N GLU A 179 -19.77 -12.87 -42.00
CA GLU A 179 -18.84 -11.83 -42.46
C GLU A 179 -19.14 -10.42 -41.88
N CYS A 180 -20.06 -10.30 -40.93
CA CYS A 180 -20.49 -9.02 -40.33
C CYS A 180 -20.90 -7.93 -41.34
N ASN A 181 -21.42 -8.32 -42.52
CA ASN A 181 -21.87 -7.38 -43.54
C ASN A 181 -23.36 -7.04 -43.44
N LEU A 182 -24.14 -7.97 -42.89
CA LEU A 182 -25.59 -7.84 -42.73
C LEU A 182 -25.95 -7.75 -41.25
N ARG A 183 -26.08 -6.51 -40.78
CA ARG A 183 -26.45 -6.20 -39.42
C ARG A 183 -27.90 -6.54 -39.14
N SER A 184 -28.13 -7.21 -38.01
CA SER A 184 -29.46 -7.61 -37.57
C SER A 184 -29.89 -6.89 -36.29
N LEU A 185 -29.00 -6.82 -35.29
CA LEU A 185 -29.31 -6.20 -34.00
C LEU A 185 -28.07 -5.50 -33.44
N ALA A 186 -28.22 -4.32 -32.86
CA ALA A 186 -27.09 -3.63 -32.25
C ALA A 186 -27.51 -2.59 -31.21
N THR A 187 -26.59 -2.26 -30.32
CA THR A 187 -26.78 -1.24 -29.30
C THR A 187 -25.46 -0.61 -28.86
N THR A 188 -25.54 0.46 -28.09
CA THR A 188 -24.40 0.97 -27.33
C THR A 188 -24.54 0.55 -25.87
N VAL A 189 -23.52 -0.14 -25.35
CA VAL A 189 -23.40 -0.51 -23.94
C VAL A 189 -22.36 0.36 -23.24
N GLY A 190 -22.53 0.58 -21.94
CA GLY A 190 -21.63 1.36 -21.09
C GLY A 190 -20.81 0.49 -20.13
N TYR A 191 -20.04 1.12 -19.25
CA TYR A 191 -19.30 0.43 -18.19
C TYR A 191 -20.26 -0.25 -17.21
N ASN A 192 -20.19 -1.59 -17.12
CA ASN A 192 -21.12 -2.44 -16.35
C ASN A 192 -22.61 -2.17 -16.67
N GLN A 193 -22.90 -1.60 -17.83
CA GLN A 193 -24.24 -1.23 -18.27
C GLN A 193 -24.52 -1.93 -19.58
N GLY A 194 -25.11 -3.12 -19.47
CA GLY A 194 -25.64 -3.86 -20.62
C GLY A 194 -27.03 -3.39 -21.02
N GLY A 195 -27.66 -4.12 -21.93
CA GLY A 195 -29.04 -3.89 -22.32
C GLY A 195 -29.62 -5.10 -23.01
N CYS A 196 -30.93 -5.30 -22.88
CA CYS A 196 -31.62 -6.31 -23.66
C CYS A 196 -32.42 -5.66 -24.79
N LEU A 197 -32.26 -6.21 -25.99
CA LEU A 197 -33.07 -5.85 -27.14
C LEU A 197 -33.79 -7.08 -27.67
N LEU A 198 -35.10 -6.92 -27.87
CA LEU A 198 -35.91 -7.89 -28.59
C LEU A 198 -35.81 -7.62 -30.08
N THR A 199 -36.00 -8.67 -30.86
CA THR A 199 -36.03 -8.56 -32.31
C THR A 199 -37.30 -9.19 -32.85
N SER A 200 -37.96 -8.46 -33.75
CA SER A 200 -39.18 -8.92 -34.43
C SER A 200 -38.86 -9.71 -35.70
N ILE A 201 -37.61 -9.62 -36.18
CA ILE A 201 -37.12 -10.23 -37.43
C ILE A 201 -35.62 -10.52 -37.26
N PRO A 202 -35.23 -11.77 -36.92
CA PRO A 202 -34.08 -12.35 -37.62
C PRO A 202 -34.24 -13.86 -37.84
N LEU A 203 -33.73 -14.35 -38.97
CA LEU A 203 -33.70 -15.78 -39.28
C LEU A 203 -32.61 -16.52 -38.46
N GLN A 204 -31.54 -15.84 -38.06
CA GLN A 204 -30.43 -16.37 -37.22
C GLN A 204 -29.44 -15.26 -36.82
N PHE A 205 -28.55 -15.54 -35.85
CA PHE A 205 -27.30 -14.78 -35.65
C PHE A 205 -26.09 -15.69 -35.87
N ALA A 206 -25.07 -15.22 -36.58
CA ALA A 206 -23.89 -16.01 -36.93
C ALA A 206 -22.55 -15.30 -36.75
N SER A 207 -22.55 -13.99 -36.47
CA SER A 207 -21.33 -13.27 -36.09
C SER A 207 -21.63 -12.04 -35.24
N MET A 208 -20.59 -11.49 -34.64
CA MET A 208 -20.62 -10.25 -33.87
C MET A 208 -19.36 -9.42 -34.11
N ASN A 209 -19.51 -8.11 -33.98
CA ASN A 209 -18.44 -7.12 -34.02
C ASN A 209 -18.73 -6.03 -32.98
N ALA A 210 -17.68 -5.35 -32.52
CA ALA A 210 -17.82 -4.26 -31.57
C ALA A 210 -16.77 -3.18 -31.82
N GLU A 211 -17.12 -1.94 -31.50
CA GLU A 211 -16.20 -0.81 -31.61
C GLU A 211 -16.38 0.14 -30.43
N PHE A 212 -15.29 0.73 -29.94
CA PHE A 212 -15.39 1.75 -28.91
C PHE A 212 -15.93 3.06 -29.49
N ARG A 213 -16.99 3.57 -28.87
CA ARG A 213 -17.48 4.93 -29.07
C ARG A 213 -16.88 5.92 -28.10
N ARG A 214 -16.45 5.44 -26.92
CA ARG A 214 -15.71 6.22 -25.95
C ARG A 214 -14.73 5.36 -25.17
N LEU A 215 -13.51 5.87 -25.04
CA LEU A 215 -12.39 5.28 -24.33
C LEU A 215 -11.96 6.21 -23.20
N ASP A 216 -12.71 6.18 -22.10
CA ASP A 216 -12.36 6.93 -20.89
C ASP A 216 -12.44 5.99 -19.68
N PRO A 217 -11.39 5.20 -19.43
CA PRO A 217 -11.34 4.27 -18.30
C PRO A 217 -11.16 5.00 -16.96
N GLY A 218 -10.81 6.30 -16.97
CA GLY A 218 -10.49 7.08 -15.78
C GLY A 218 -9.07 6.83 -15.27
N THR A 219 -8.78 7.28 -14.05
CA THR A 219 -7.47 7.13 -13.40
C THR A 219 -7.63 6.54 -12.00
N CYS A 220 -6.72 5.63 -11.64
CA CYS A 220 -6.67 5.08 -10.29
C CYS A 220 -6.07 6.11 -9.32
N THR A 221 -6.63 6.20 -8.11
CA THR A 221 -6.07 7.06 -7.06
C THR A 221 -5.17 6.23 -6.14
N PRO A 222 -3.86 6.54 -6.03
CA PRO A 222 -2.98 5.85 -5.10
C PRO A 222 -3.28 6.26 -3.65
N GLN A 223 -3.18 5.30 -2.74
CA GLN A 223 -3.30 5.50 -1.30
C GLN A 223 -2.28 4.62 -0.55
N GLY A 224 -1.94 5.01 0.68
CA GLY A 224 -0.88 4.39 1.47
C GLY A 224 0.46 5.11 1.33
N GLY A 225 1.55 4.43 1.68
CA GLY A 225 2.90 5.01 1.65
C GLY A 225 3.12 6.02 2.78
N GLU A 226 2.40 5.88 3.88
CA GLU A 226 2.60 6.71 5.07
C GLU A 226 3.73 6.11 5.90
N PHE A 227 4.62 6.97 6.41
CA PHE A 227 5.67 6.56 7.33
C PHE A 227 5.07 6.30 8.72
N LEU A 228 5.22 5.07 9.20
CA LEU A 228 4.69 4.60 10.47
C LEU A 228 5.82 4.25 11.43
N GLY A 229 5.58 4.45 12.73
CA GLY A 229 6.54 4.12 13.78
C GLY A 229 7.75 5.05 13.77
N GLY A 230 8.91 4.51 14.13
CA GLY A 230 10.13 5.28 14.27
C GLY A 230 11.28 4.44 14.79
N PHE A 231 12.33 5.14 15.18
CA PHE A 231 13.45 4.53 15.87
C PHE A 231 13.20 4.55 17.38
N GLU A 232 13.44 3.43 18.04
CA GLU A 232 13.33 3.30 19.50
C GLU A 232 14.72 3.10 20.11
N PRO A 233 15.08 3.86 21.16
CA PRO A 233 16.37 3.70 21.80
C PRO A 233 16.36 2.44 22.69
N THR A 234 17.43 1.65 22.65
CA THR A 234 17.55 0.38 23.38
C THR A 234 18.84 0.34 24.21
N GLN A 235 18.94 -0.67 25.09
CA GLN A 235 20.07 -0.80 26.04
C GLN A 235 20.21 0.41 26.97
N THR A 236 19.09 0.79 27.60
CA THR A 236 19.03 1.91 28.54
C THR A 236 19.91 1.65 29.75
N THR A 237 20.81 2.59 30.01
CA THR A 237 21.67 2.68 31.19
C THR A 237 21.32 3.95 31.95
N THR A 238 21.33 3.87 33.28
CA THR A 238 21.03 5.03 34.14
C THR A 238 22.26 5.45 34.92
N PHE A 239 22.52 6.75 34.92
CA PHE A 239 23.51 7.40 35.78
C PHE A 239 22.77 8.35 36.73
N CYS A 240 22.98 8.15 38.02
CA CYS A 240 22.51 9.07 39.05
C CYS A 240 23.68 9.93 39.49
N CYS A 241 23.66 11.22 39.21
CA CYS A 241 24.77 12.14 39.45
C CYS A 241 24.45 13.08 40.64
N ALA A 242 25.50 13.55 41.32
CA ALA A 242 25.36 14.65 42.26
C ALA A 242 24.97 15.92 41.50
N HIS A 243 24.35 16.90 42.16
CA HIS A 243 24.04 18.18 41.51
C HIS A 243 25.31 18.78 40.88
N ALA A 244 25.18 19.28 39.66
CA ALA A 244 26.23 20.08 39.04
C ALA A 244 26.34 21.40 39.80
N GLU A 245 27.48 21.64 40.46
CA GLU A 245 27.89 22.99 40.87
C GLU A 245 28.43 23.77 39.68
#